data_AF-A0AA36INA1-F1
#
_entry.id   AF-A0AA36INA1-F1
#
_cell.length_a   1.000
_cell.length_b   1.000
_cell.length_c   1.000
_cell.angle_alpha   90.00
_cell.angle_beta   90.00
_cell.angle_gamma   90.00
#
_symmetry.space_group_name_H-M   'P 1'
#
loop_
_entity.id
_entity.type
_entity.pdbx_description
1 polymer ?
#
loop_
_entity_poly.entity_id
_entity_poly.type
_entity_poly.pdbx_seq_one_letter_code
_entity_poly.pdbx_strand_id
1 'polypeptide(L)'
;MPDIAKSDISPFLDRDKMFNDLWWLNYCFCEGVGIGAVGNPFCGGEAVNICLHSRCEMTDVGDPFCSSMRVCLCITDQCSLPPAQGSPICVCFNKKLAGGDGWSGQELFDWSTGFGDTFWVYYIFCLGCGVTAPSANGRPLFAAQFKELCIKGGTKLATPMEGGKLCSAVSTRLCFWEQCAMPPAEGSPMFVCFNLLNPKTGAKPLAYGG
;
A
#
# COMPACT_ATOMS: atom_id res chain seq x y z
N MET A 1 -9.60 -5.77 -3.64
CA MET A 1 -9.87 -4.74 -2.61
C MET A 1 -9.93 -3.37 -3.26
N PRO A 2 -11.10 -2.83 -3.63
CA PRO A 2 -11.14 -1.63 -4.48
C PRO A 2 -11.85 -0.44 -3.84
N ASP A 3 -11.92 -0.41 -2.52
CA ASP A 3 -12.30 0.79 -1.82
C ASP A 3 -11.47 0.92 -0.55
N ILE A 4 -10.66 1.96 -0.48
CA ILE A 4 -9.87 2.28 0.70
C ILE A 4 -10.78 3.03 1.67
N ALA A 5 -11.73 2.29 2.27
CA ALA A 5 -12.47 2.79 3.42
C ALA A 5 -11.55 2.85 4.65
N LYS A 6 -10.75 1.81 4.83
CA LYS A 6 -9.70 1.72 5.85
C LYS A 6 -8.45 1.13 5.23
N SER A 7 -7.32 1.75 5.51
CA SER A 7 -6.01 1.29 5.04
C SER A 7 -5.58 0.01 5.74
N ASP A 8 -4.87 -0.86 5.00
CA ASP A 8 -4.26 -2.07 5.55
C ASP A 8 -2.87 -1.81 6.15
N ILE A 9 -2.24 -0.66 5.82
CA ILE A 9 -0.93 -0.27 6.36
C ILE A 9 -1.02 0.57 7.62
N SER A 10 -2.07 1.39 7.75
CA SER A 10 -2.21 2.28 8.90
C SER A 10 -3.65 2.33 9.42
N PRO A 11 -3.89 2.00 10.70
CA PRO A 11 -5.24 2.08 11.27
C PRO A 11 -5.76 3.52 11.37
N PHE A 12 -4.91 4.52 11.13
CA PHE A 12 -5.27 5.93 11.17
C PHE A 12 -5.69 6.50 9.82
N LEU A 13 -5.33 5.83 8.71
CA LEU A 13 -5.83 6.17 7.37
C LEU A 13 -7.22 5.56 7.21
N ASP A 14 -8.21 6.24 7.78
CA ASP A 14 -9.63 5.83 7.82
C ASP A 14 -10.50 6.91 7.16
N ARG A 15 -10.99 6.58 5.96
CA ARG A 15 -11.83 7.46 5.14
C ARG A 15 -13.13 7.83 5.84
N ASP A 16 -13.79 6.85 6.44
CA ASP A 16 -15.13 7.03 7.00
C ASP A 16 -15.05 7.91 8.25
N LYS A 17 -13.97 7.78 9.01
CA LYS A 17 -13.64 8.70 10.09
C LYS A 17 -13.38 10.11 9.56
N MET A 18 -12.64 10.26 8.46
CA MET A 18 -12.35 11.57 7.86
C MET A 18 -13.62 12.36 7.50
N PHE A 19 -14.64 11.70 6.94
CA PHE A 19 -15.91 12.35 6.61
C PHE A 19 -16.60 12.99 7.83
N ASN A 20 -16.43 12.41 9.01
CA ASN A 20 -17.08 12.87 10.23
C ASN A 20 -16.23 13.87 11.04
N ASP A 21 -14.91 13.66 11.07
CA ASP A 21 -14.04 14.33 12.04
C ASP A 21 -13.26 15.51 11.45
N LEU A 22 -13.06 15.57 10.13
CA LEU A 22 -12.24 16.61 9.52
C LEU A 22 -12.94 17.97 9.45
N TRP A 23 -12.15 19.02 9.60
CA TRP A 23 -12.54 20.35 9.19
C TRP A 23 -12.22 20.56 7.71
N TRP A 24 -13.20 20.44 6.82
CA TRP A 24 -12.97 20.47 5.37
C TRP A 24 -12.61 21.87 4.86
N LEU A 25 -11.45 21.99 4.22
CA LEU A 25 -11.09 23.16 3.42
C LEU A 25 -11.91 23.17 2.15
N ASN A 26 -11.91 22.05 1.45
CA ASN A 26 -12.75 21.83 0.28
C ASN A 26 -13.04 20.33 0.12
N TYR A 27 -14.23 20.02 -0.38
CA TYR A 27 -14.54 18.71 -0.92
C TYR A 27 -15.40 18.92 -2.15
N CYS A 28 -15.05 18.32 -3.27
CA CYS A 28 -15.72 18.52 -4.55
C CYS A 28 -15.93 17.17 -5.23
N PHE A 29 -17.14 16.64 -5.08
CA PHE A 29 -17.69 15.40 -5.62
C PHE A 29 -16.96 14.13 -5.18
N CYS A 30 -15.74 13.94 -5.67
CA CYS A 30 -14.95 12.74 -5.49
C CYS A 30 -13.67 12.97 -4.69
N GLU A 31 -13.28 14.22 -4.44
CA GLU A 31 -12.00 14.52 -3.79
C GLU A 31 -12.15 15.68 -2.79
N GLY A 32 -11.40 15.65 -1.70
CA GLY A 32 -11.32 16.79 -0.81
C GLY A 32 -10.10 16.79 0.08
N VAL A 33 -9.87 17.97 0.66
CA VAL A 33 -8.80 18.25 1.61
C VAL A 33 -9.42 18.83 2.88
N GLY A 34 -9.01 18.29 4.03
CA GLY A 34 -9.43 18.77 5.34
C GLY A 34 -8.26 18.95 6.30
N ILE A 35 -8.50 19.73 7.34
CA ILE A 35 -7.61 19.89 8.48
C ILE A 35 -8.05 18.90 9.56
N GLY A 36 -7.12 18.06 9.99
CA GLY A 36 -7.31 17.08 11.06
C GLY A 36 -6.25 17.20 12.14
N ALA A 37 -6.23 16.21 13.03
CA ALA A 37 -5.15 16.07 14.00
C ALA A 37 -3.79 15.91 13.28
N VAL A 38 -2.76 16.54 13.85
CA VAL A 38 -1.37 16.32 13.43
C VAL A 38 -0.88 15.03 14.06
N GLY A 39 -0.32 14.13 13.24
CA GLY A 39 0.38 12.94 13.69
C GLY A 39 -0.38 11.63 13.44
N ASN A 40 0.37 10.54 13.46
CA ASN A 40 -0.07 9.15 13.26
C ASN A 40 -0.86 8.88 11.95
N PRO A 41 -0.18 8.63 10.82
CA PRO A 41 1.22 8.95 10.56
C PRO A 41 1.39 10.44 10.25
N PHE A 42 2.60 10.98 10.39
CA PHE A 42 2.89 12.35 9.96
C PHE A 42 2.77 12.53 8.44
N CYS A 43 3.09 11.47 7.71
CA CYS A 43 2.93 11.40 6.28
C CYS A 43 2.58 9.96 5.94
N GLY A 44 1.55 9.77 5.12
CA GLY A 44 1.19 8.46 4.63
C GLY A 44 0.02 8.55 3.67
N GLY A 45 -0.14 7.54 2.85
CA GLY A 45 -1.23 7.46 1.92
C GLY A 45 -1.31 6.09 1.27
N GLU A 46 -2.52 5.75 0.91
CA GLU A 46 -2.84 4.55 0.16
C GLU A 46 -3.76 4.96 -0.98
N ALA A 47 -3.49 4.45 -2.17
CA ALA A 47 -4.26 4.75 -3.37
C ALA A 47 -4.37 3.54 -4.28
N VAL A 48 -5.56 3.29 -4.79
CA VAL A 48 -5.80 2.42 -5.94
C VAL A 48 -6.18 3.31 -7.11
N ASN A 49 -5.40 3.28 -8.19
CA ASN A 49 -5.66 3.98 -9.43
C ASN A 49 -5.68 2.98 -10.58
N ILE A 50 -6.89 2.66 -11.05
CA ILE A 50 -7.12 1.68 -12.12
C ILE A 50 -6.45 0.33 -11.76
N CYS A 51 -5.29 0.04 -12.33
CA CYS A 51 -4.58 -1.23 -12.17
C CYS A 51 -3.44 -1.18 -11.16
N LEU A 52 -3.27 -0.07 -10.43
CA LEU A 52 -2.16 0.11 -9.48
C LEU A 52 -2.68 0.39 -8.08
N HIS A 53 -2.34 -0.49 -7.14
CA HIS A 53 -2.51 -0.25 -5.71
C HIS A 53 -1.16 0.14 -5.13
N SER A 54 -1.03 1.38 -4.66
CA SER A 54 0.19 1.93 -4.07
C SER A 54 -0.07 2.38 -2.65
N ARG A 55 0.95 2.24 -1.80
CA ARG A 55 0.89 2.59 -0.40
C ARG A 55 2.22 3.14 0.07
N CYS A 56 2.18 4.09 0.99
CA CYS A 56 3.36 4.71 1.57
C CYS A 56 3.00 5.22 2.96
N GLU A 57 3.86 5.03 3.94
CA GLU A 57 3.72 5.61 5.26
C GLU A 57 5.07 5.88 5.89
N MET A 58 5.07 6.87 6.78
CA MET A 58 6.17 7.05 7.70
C MET A 58 6.06 6.05 8.86
N THR A 59 7.14 5.34 9.12
CA THR A 59 7.31 4.35 10.18
C THR A 59 8.55 4.68 11.02
N ASP A 60 8.79 3.92 12.08
CA ASP A 60 9.98 4.12 12.91
C ASP A 60 11.27 3.74 12.17
N VAL A 61 12.31 4.54 12.39
CA VAL A 61 13.67 4.17 12.01
C VAL A 61 14.09 2.99 12.88
N GLY A 62 14.48 1.88 12.25
CA GLY A 62 14.83 0.66 12.98
C GLY A 62 14.69 -0.57 12.12
N ASP A 63 14.64 -1.75 12.74
CA ASP A 63 14.72 -3.05 12.07
C ASP A 63 13.47 -3.39 11.22
N PRO A 64 13.61 -3.73 9.92
CA PRO A 64 14.81 -3.59 9.09
C PRO A 64 15.02 -2.12 8.69
N PHE A 65 16.28 -1.67 8.70
CA PHE A 65 16.64 -0.30 8.33
C PHE A 65 16.39 -0.05 6.85
N CYS A 66 16.69 -1.06 6.04
CA CYS A 66 16.37 -1.11 4.63
C CYS A 66 15.84 -2.50 4.32
N SER A 67 14.73 -2.61 3.60
CA SER A 67 14.26 -3.88 3.07
C SER A 67 13.53 -3.67 1.77
N SER A 68 13.60 -4.65 0.89
CA SER A 68 12.77 -4.69 -0.29
C SER A 68 12.44 -6.12 -0.65
N MET A 69 11.22 -6.33 -1.13
CA MET A 69 10.81 -7.55 -1.81
C MET A 69 10.08 -7.13 -3.05
N ARG A 70 10.49 -7.66 -4.19
CA ARG A 70 9.87 -7.38 -5.48
C ARG A 70 9.65 -8.67 -6.23
N VAL A 71 8.45 -8.78 -6.74
CA VAL A 71 8.06 -9.75 -7.75
C VAL A 71 7.77 -8.98 -9.03
N CYS A 72 8.41 -9.38 -10.13
CA CYS A 72 8.11 -8.89 -11.47
C CYS A 72 8.13 -10.07 -12.44
N LEU A 73 6.95 -10.46 -12.93
CA LEU A 73 6.73 -11.64 -13.76
C LEU A 73 7.31 -12.89 -13.09
N CYS A 74 8.39 -13.47 -13.62
CA CYS A 74 9.04 -14.64 -13.06
C CYS A 74 10.15 -14.29 -12.05
N ILE A 75 10.56 -13.03 -11.92
CA ILE A 75 11.71 -12.62 -11.12
C ILE A 75 11.27 -12.24 -9.71
N THR A 76 11.95 -12.77 -8.70
CA THR A 76 11.85 -12.37 -7.30
C THR A 76 13.17 -11.75 -6.87
N ASP A 77 13.15 -10.49 -6.45
CA ASP A 77 14.31 -9.81 -5.85
C ASP A 77 14.01 -9.52 -4.39
N GLN A 78 14.99 -9.76 -3.52
CA GLN A 78 14.86 -9.52 -2.10
C GLN A 78 16.11 -8.81 -1.58
N CYS A 79 15.93 -7.83 -0.70
CA CYS A 79 16.99 -7.20 0.07
C CYS A 79 16.51 -6.98 1.51
N SER A 80 17.38 -7.16 2.51
CA SER A 80 17.11 -6.71 3.89
C SER A 80 18.39 -6.40 4.64
N LEU A 81 18.49 -5.19 5.19
CA LEU A 81 19.56 -4.75 6.06
C LEU A 81 18.96 -4.29 7.41
N PRO A 82 19.25 -4.97 8.53
CA PRO A 82 20.04 -6.19 8.65
C PRO A 82 19.44 -7.39 7.88
N PRO A 83 20.24 -8.44 7.60
CA PRO A 83 19.75 -9.65 6.94
C PRO A 83 18.48 -10.18 7.61
N ALA A 84 17.51 -10.61 6.80
CA ALA A 84 16.27 -11.15 7.32
C ALA A 84 16.55 -12.35 8.23
N GLN A 85 15.83 -12.47 9.35
CA GLN A 85 16.07 -13.53 10.30
C GLN A 85 15.99 -14.92 9.64
N GLY A 86 17.03 -15.74 9.87
CA GLY A 86 17.15 -17.07 9.27
C GLY A 86 17.66 -17.08 7.83
N SER A 87 17.94 -15.93 7.21
CA SER A 87 18.43 -15.89 5.83
C SER A 87 19.75 -16.66 5.68
N PRO A 88 19.97 -17.32 4.53
CA PRO A 88 21.30 -17.80 4.20
C PRO A 88 22.24 -16.60 4.00
N ILE A 89 23.54 -16.86 4.15
CA ILE A 89 24.59 -15.90 3.82
C ILE A 89 24.95 -16.05 2.34
N CYS A 90 24.95 -17.27 1.81
CA CYS A 90 25.30 -17.51 0.42
C CYS A 90 24.50 -18.67 -0.17
N VAL A 91 23.80 -18.42 -1.27
CA VAL A 91 23.15 -19.42 -2.12
C VAL A 91 23.55 -19.14 -3.56
N CYS A 92 23.92 -20.18 -4.30
CA CYS A 92 24.14 -20.11 -5.74
C CYS A 92 23.36 -21.25 -6.42
N PHE A 93 22.45 -20.91 -7.33
CA PHE A 93 21.61 -21.89 -8.04
C PHE A 93 20.90 -22.87 -7.09
N ASN A 94 20.20 -22.34 -6.09
CA ASN A 94 19.54 -23.07 -5.00
C ASN A 94 20.45 -23.96 -4.13
N LYS A 95 21.77 -23.95 -4.34
CA LYS A 95 22.71 -24.62 -3.44
C LYS A 95 23.10 -23.65 -2.34
N LYS A 96 22.68 -23.94 -1.10
CA LYS A 96 23.13 -23.21 0.08
C LYS A 96 24.61 -23.50 0.33
N LEU A 97 25.41 -22.45 0.39
CA LEU A 97 26.85 -22.50 0.66
C LEU A 97 27.16 -22.07 2.10
N ALA A 98 26.39 -21.15 2.67
CA ALA A 98 26.56 -20.68 4.05
C ALA A 98 25.29 -20.04 4.63
N GLY A 99 25.19 -19.98 5.97
CA GLY A 99 24.13 -19.29 6.72
C GLY A 99 22.92 -20.16 7.08
N GLY A 100 21.82 -19.51 7.42
CA GLY A 100 20.56 -20.14 7.86
C GLY A 100 19.81 -20.87 6.75
N ASP A 101 18.66 -21.45 7.10
CA ASP A 101 17.82 -22.26 6.19
C ASP A 101 16.81 -21.43 5.37
N GLY A 102 16.76 -20.12 5.60
CA GLY A 102 15.81 -19.21 4.98
C GLY A 102 14.71 -18.75 5.95
N TRP A 103 13.94 -17.76 5.50
CA TRP A 103 12.77 -17.21 6.20
C TRP A 103 11.48 -17.87 5.69
N SER A 104 10.41 -17.86 6.49
CA SER A 104 9.18 -18.63 6.23
C SER A 104 7.91 -17.81 5.99
N GLY A 105 8.01 -16.49 5.80
CA GLY A 105 6.79 -15.66 5.71
C GLY A 105 7.03 -14.19 5.46
N GLN A 106 7.77 -13.84 4.41
CA GLN A 106 7.79 -12.45 3.96
C GLN A 106 6.47 -12.15 3.24
N GLU A 107 5.67 -11.28 3.84
CA GLU A 107 4.44 -10.76 3.25
C GLU A 107 4.77 -9.81 2.11
N LEU A 108 3.90 -9.70 1.12
CA LEU A 108 3.95 -8.77 0.00
C LEU A 108 2.49 -8.49 -0.37
N PHE A 109 1.91 -7.50 0.31
CA PHE A 109 0.46 -7.24 0.32
C PHE A 109 -0.32 -8.46 0.84
N ASP A 110 -1.24 -8.99 0.03
CA ASP A 110 -2.15 -10.11 0.29
C ASP A 110 -1.52 -11.48 -0.04
N TRP A 111 -0.26 -11.50 -0.48
CA TRP A 111 0.51 -12.70 -0.74
C TRP A 111 1.66 -12.80 0.26
N SER A 112 1.99 -14.02 0.69
CA SER A 112 3.18 -14.28 1.50
C SER A 112 4.00 -15.39 0.88
N THR A 113 5.29 -15.38 1.16
CA THR A 113 6.21 -16.38 0.63
C THR A 113 7.26 -16.77 1.67
N GLY A 114 7.80 -17.97 1.51
CA GLY A 114 9.01 -18.43 2.17
C GLY A 114 10.20 -18.47 1.21
N PHE A 115 11.40 -18.53 1.77
CA PHE A 115 12.64 -18.62 1.01
C PHE A 115 12.65 -19.84 0.08
N GLY A 116 12.07 -20.97 0.51
CA GLY A 116 12.00 -22.21 -0.26
C GLY A 116 11.06 -22.18 -1.47
N ASP A 117 10.19 -21.18 -1.60
CA ASP A 117 9.22 -21.08 -2.71
C ASP A 117 9.84 -20.53 -4.00
N THR A 118 11.09 -20.08 -3.93
CA THR A 118 11.81 -19.42 -5.02
C THR A 118 13.03 -20.23 -5.41
N PHE A 119 13.28 -20.37 -6.72
CA PHE A 119 14.58 -20.83 -7.19
C PHE A 119 15.56 -19.65 -7.18
N TRP A 120 16.42 -19.58 -6.18
CA TRP A 120 17.43 -18.54 -6.07
C TRP A 120 18.58 -18.79 -7.05
N VAL A 121 18.70 -17.87 -8.02
CA VAL A 121 19.88 -17.81 -8.89
C VAL A 121 21.09 -17.46 -8.04
N TYR A 122 20.93 -16.44 -7.18
CA TYR A 122 21.88 -16.15 -6.11
C TYR A 122 21.20 -15.52 -4.89
N TYR A 123 21.82 -15.70 -3.74
CA TYR A 123 21.58 -14.93 -2.52
C TYR A 123 22.93 -14.68 -1.86
N ILE A 124 23.27 -13.43 -1.57
CA ILE A 124 24.56 -13.05 -1.00
C ILE A 124 24.32 -12.02 0.11
N PHE A 125 24.69 -12.39 1.34
CA PHE A 125 24.52 -11.68 2.61
C PHE A 125 23.08 -11.29 2.94
N CYS A 126 22.56 -10.31 2.23
CA CYS A 126 21.29 -9.66 2.49
C CYS A 126 20.44 -9.46 1.24
N LEU A 127 20.96 -9.82 0.07
CA LEU A 127 20.34 -9.58 -1.23
C LEU A 127 20.26 -10.87 -2.03
N GLY A 128 19.12 -11.12 -2.67
CA GLY A 128 18.96 -12.24 -3.56
C GLY A 128 18.14 -11.92 -4.78
N CYS A 129 18.39 -12.71 -5.82
CA CYS A 129 17.60 -12.74 -7.04
C CYS A 129 17.27 -14.20 -7.35
N GLY A 130 15.99 -14.45 -7.61
CA GLY A 130 15.47 -15.75 -7.88
C GLY A 130 14.39 -15.74 -8.96
N VAL A 131 14.01 -16.92 -9.37
CA VAL A 131 12.97 -17.15 -10.36
C VAL A 131 11.92 -18.11 -9.83
N THR A 132 10.67 -17.80 -10.15
CA THR A 132 9.50 -18.63 -9.86
C THR A 132 8.59 -18.56 -11.08
N ALA A 133 7.84 -19.62 -11.37
CA ALA A 133 6.88 -19.57 -12.46
C ALA A 133 5.85 -18.45 -12.22
N PRO A 134 5.46 -17.67 -13.27
CA PRO A 134 4.46 -16.62 -13.13
C PRO A 134 3.18 -17.17 -12.50
N SER A 135 2.64 -16.45 -11.53
CA SER A 135 1.41 -16.82 -10.79
C SER A 135 1.44 -18.15 -10.01
N ALA A 136 2.60 -18.81 -9.87
CA ALA A 136 2.70 -20.01 -9.05
C ALA A 136 2.30 -19.72 -7.60
N ASN A 137 1.50 -20.62 -7.00
CA ASN A 137 1.02 -20.49 -5.62
C ASN A 137 0.30 -19.15 -5.34
N GLY A 138 -0.39 -18.58 -6.33
CA GLY A 138 -1.10 -17.31 -6.18
C GLY A 138 -0.20 -16.07 -6.13
N ARG A 139 1.10 -16.21 -6.47
CA ARG A 139 2.07 -15.10 -6.51
C ARG A 139 1.60 -14.00 -7.48
N PRO A 140 1.69 -12.71 -7.09
CA PRO A 140 1.30 -11.62 -7.98
C PRO A 140 2.19 -11.57 -9.23
N LEU A 141 1.66 -11.08 -10.35
CA LEU A 141 2.47 -10.83 -11.55
C LEU A 141 3.44 -9.65 -11.35
N PHE A 142 3.03 -8.68 -10.55
CA PHE A 142 3.90 -7.60 -10.10
C PHE A 142 3.44 -7.14 -8.74
N ALA A 143 4.39 -7.13 -7.80
CA ALA A 143 4.22 -6.47 -6.52
C ALA A 143 5.61 -6.12 -5.99
N ALA A 144 5.74 -4.97 -5.38
CA ALA A 144 6.95 -4.52 -4.72
C ALA A 144 6.58 -3.92 -3.38
N GLN A 145 7.38 -4.17 -2.37
CA GLN A 145 7.35 -3.45 -1.12
C GLN A 145 8.77 -3.07 -0.75
N PHE A 146 8.89 -1.98 -0.01
CA PHE A 146 10.16 -1.50 0.48
C PHE A 146 9.98 -0.85 1.85
N LYS A 147 11.07 -0.83 2.60
CA LYS A 147 11.31 0.08 3.70
C LYS A 147 12.68 0.69 3.49
N GLU A 148 12.76 2.01 3.50
CA GLU A 148 14.00 2.77 3.46
C GLU A 148 13.95 3.78 4.60
N LEU A 149 14.80 3.60 5.62
CA LEU A 149 14.79 4.41 6.83
C LEU A 149 13.41 4.41 7.51
N CYS A 150 12.79 5.59 7.61
CA CYS A 150 11.48 5.82 8.18
C CYS A 150 10.35 5.74 7.15
N ILE A 151 10.61 5.37 5.89
CA ILE A 151 9.57 5.29 4.86
C ILE A 151 9.35 3.84 4.49
N LYS A 152 8.11 3.37 4.65
CA LYS A 152 7.66 2.06 4.17
C LYS A 152 6.66 2.29 3.05
N GLY A 153 6.73 1.48 2.00
CA GLY A 153 5.77 1.57 0.92
C GLY A 153 5.72 0.33 0.06
N GLY A 154 4.91 0.40 -0.97
CA GLY A 154 4.82 -0.66 -1.95
C GLY A 154 3.80 -0.36 -3.04
N THR A 155 3.88 -1.13 -4.10
CA THR A 155 2.95 -1.09 -5.21
C THR A 155 2.67 -2.51 -5.69
N LYS A 156 1.42 -2.83 -6.00
CA LYS A 156 1.07 -4.05 -6.73
C LYS A 156 0.17 -3.76 -7.92
N LEU A 157 0.17 -4.70 -8.86
CA LEU A 157 -0.89 -4.75 -9.85
C LEU A 157 -2.20 -5.14 -9.17
N ALA A 158 -3.24 -4.35 -9.40
CA ALA A 158 -4.59 -4.58 -8.96
C ALA A 158 -5.50 -4.78 -10.18
N THR A 159 -6.68 -5.35 -9.96
CA THR A 159 -7.72 -5.45 -10.98
C THR A 159 -8.12 -4.04 -11.42
N PRO A 160 -8.13 -3.72 -12.74
CA PRO A 160 -8.35 -2.35 -13.25
C PRO A 160 -9.60 -1.63 -12.74
N MET A 161 -10.63 -2.39 -12.39
CA MET A 161 -11.85 -1.90 -11.78
C MET A 161 -12.46 -3.06 -10.99
N GLU A 162 -12.76 -2.84 -9.72
CA GLU A 162 -13.38 -3.86 -8.88
C GLU A 162 -14.47 -3.16 -8.05
N GLY A 163 -15.63 -3.80 -7.92
CA GLY A 163 -16.81 -3.17 -7.31
C GLY A 163 -17.29 -1.87 -8.01
N GLY A 164 -16.95 -1.65 -9.29
CA GLY A 164 -17.29 -0.43 -10.04
C GLY A 164 -16.47 0.80 -9.66
N LYS A 165 -15.41 0.65 -8.86
CA LYS A 165 -14.51 1.73 -8.43
C LYS A 165 -13.28 1.80 -9.31
N LEU A 166 -13.01 3.00 -9.81
CA LEU A 166 -11.89 3.34 -10.71
C LEU A 166 -10.71 3.91 -9.93
N CYS A 167 -11.00 4.66 -8.86
CA CYS A 167 -10.01 5.28 -8.01
C CYS A 167 -10.50 5.29 -6.55
N SER A 168 -9.59 5.08 -5.61
CA SER A 168 -9.81 5.31 -4.18
C SER A 168 -8.48 5.70 -3.55
N ALA A 169 -8.45 6.74 -2.73
CA ALA A 169 -7.27 7.20 -2.04
C ALA A 169 -7.62 7.84 -0.69
N VAL A 170 -6.75 7.62 0.29
CA VAL A 170 -6.71 8.33 1.57
C VAL A 170 -5.26 8.66 1.86
N SER A 171 -4.98 9.91 2.23
CA SER A 171 -3.63 10.31 2.62
C SER A 171 -3.63 11.41 3.67
N THR A 172 -2.50 11.56 4.35
CA THR A 172 -2.21 12.63 5.28
C THR A 172 -0.81 13.17 5.07
N ARG A 173 -0.67 14.48 5.19
CA ARG A 173 0.60 15.22 5.21
C ARG A 173 0.48 16.28 6.29
N LEU A 174 1.07 15.99 7.45
CA LEU A 174 0.96 16.80 8.67
C LEU A 174 -0.49 16.93 9.14
N CYS A 175 -1.07 18.13 9.06
CA CYS A 175 -2.47 18.37 9.39
C CYS A 175 -3.41 18.26 8.19
N PHE A 176 -2.89 18.15 6.96
CA PHE A 176 -3.69 18.08 5.75
C PHE A 176 -4.03 16.63 5.45
N TRP A 177 -5.32 16.33 5.43
CA TRP A 177 -5.84 15.02 5.09
C TRP A 177 -6.56 15.10 3.76
N GLU A 178 -6.25 14.18 2.85
CA GLU A 178 -6.80 14.14 1.50
C GLU A 178 -7.55 12.83 1.29
N GLN A 179 -8.71 12.90 0.66
CA GLN A 179 -9.50 11.73 0.27
C GLN A 179 -9.88 11.86 -1.19
N CYS A 180 -9.82 10.76 -1.94
CA CYS A 180 -10.37 10.68 -3.29
C CYS A 180 -11.10 9.35 -3.49
N ALA A 181 -12.25 9.33 -4.16
CA ALA A 181 -12.93 8.12 -4.61
C ALA A 181 -13.76 8.38 -5.87
N MET A 182 -13.57 7.55 -6.90
CA MET A 182 -14.35 7.59 -8.14
C MET A 182 -14.95 6.20 -8.44
N PRO A 183 -16.30 6.05 -8.47
CA PRO A 183 -17.31 7.07 -8.17
C PRO A 183 -17.24 7.56 -6.71
N PRO A 184 -17.88 8.70 -6.38
CA PRO A 184 -17.88 9.24 -5.03
C PRO A 184 -18.19 8.20 -3.97
N ALA A 185 -17.43 8.22 -2.88
CA ALA A 185 -17.64 7.31 -1.77
C ALA A 185 -19.00 7.54 -1.11
N GLU A 186 -19.62 6.45 -0.66
CA GLU A 186 -20.84 6.52 0.14
C GLU A 186 -20.58 7.32 1.43
N GLY A 187 -21.51 8.20 1.80
CA GLY A 187 -21.36 9.07 2.96
C GLY A 187 -20.40 10.25 2.75
N SER A 188 -19.77 10.40 1.59
CA SER A 188 -18.95 11.58 1.30
C SER A 188 -19.79 12.86 1.37
N PRO A 189 -19.20 13.99 1.77
CA PRO A 189 -19.96 15.22 1.97
C PRO A 189 -20.37 15.90 0.65
N MET A 190 -20.04 15.29 -0.50
CA MET A 190 -20.31 15.71 -1.88
C MET A 190 -19.76 17.09 -2.26
N PHE A 191 -20.11 18.15 -1.56
CA PHE A 191 -19.57 19.49 -1.79
C PHE A 191 -19.41 20.23 -0.47
N VAL A 192 -18.19 20.65 -0.15
CA VAL A 192 -17.88 21.46 1.03
C VAL A 192 -16.89 22.54 0.64
N CYS A 193 -17.08 23.73 1.18
CA CYS A 193 -16.15 24.85 1.07
C CYS A 193 -16.01 25.47 2.46
N PHE A 194 -14.82 25.38 3.06
CA PHE A 194 -14.51 25.86 4.42
C PHE A 194 -15.55 25.46 5.47
N ASN A 195 -16.05 24.22 5.42
CA ASN A 195 -17.16 23.71 6.24
C ASN A 195 -18.48 24.51 6.19
N LEU A 196 -18.62 25.53 5.33
CA LEU A 196 -19.82 26.38 5.23
C LEU A 196 -20.99 25.68 4.54
N LEU A 197 -20.71 24.66 3.73
CA LEU A 197 -21.70 23.94 2.92
C LEU A 197 -21.80 22.46 3.26
N ASN A 198 -21.22 22.01 4.39
CA ASN A 198 -21.17 20.59 4.76
C ASN A 198 -22.59 20.02 4.95
N PRO A 199 -23.16 19.32 3.95
CA PRO A 199 -24.49 18.78 4.06
C PRO A 199 -24.33 17.48 4.84
N LYS A 200 -24.80 17.45 6.09
CA LYS A 200 -24.86 16.21 6.90
C LYS A 200 -25.72 15.09 6.26
N THR A 201 -26.22 15.28 5.03
CA THR A 201 -27.09 14.35 4.31
C THR A 201 -26.97 14.51 2.78
N GLY A 202 -26.46 13.48 2.11
CA GLY A 202 -27.05 12.86 0.91
C GLY A 202 -27.47 13.74 -0.28
N ALA A 203 -26.64 14.69 -0.72
CA ALA A 203 -26.84 15.29 -2.04
C ALA A 203 -26.51 14.23 -3.14
N LYS A 204 -27.22 14.25 -4.27
CA LYS A 204 -26.88 13.50 -5.50
C LYS A 204 -26.34 14.46 -6.56
N PRO A 205 -25.05 14.79 -6.58
CA PRO A 205 -24.46 15.47 -7.73
C PRO A 205 -24.45 14.54 -8.93
N LEU A 206 -24.57 15.12 -10.14
CA LEU A 206 -24.62 14.43 -11.44
C LEU A 206 -25.99 13.86 -11.86
N ALA A 207 -27.11 14.42 -11.40
CA ALA A 207 -28.46 14.08 -11.88
C ALA A 207 -28.82 14.73 -13.25
N TYR A 208 -27.89 14.72 -14.22
CA TYR A 208 -28.21 15.09 -15.60
C TYR A 208 -28.34 13.81 -16.45
N GLY A 209 -29.54 13.56 -16.97
CA GLY A 209 -29.88 12.38 -17.77
C GLY A 209 -30.80 11.36 -17.09
N GLY A 210 -31.82 11.83 -16.35
CA GLY A 210 -32.99 10.99 -16.01
C GLY A 210 -33.96 10.88 -17.19
#